data_AF-K2DZ95-F1
#
_entry.id   AF-K2DZ95-F1
#
_cell.length_a   1.000
_cell.length_b   1.000
_cell.length_c   1.000
_cell.angle_alpha   90.00
_cell.angle_beta   90.00
_cell.angle_gamma   90.00
#
_symmetry.space_group_name_H-M   'P 1'
#
loop_
_entity.id
_entity.type
_entity.pdbx_description
1 polymer ?
#
loop_
_entity_poly.entity_id
_entity_poly.type
_entity_poly.pdbx_seq_one_letter_code
_entity_poly.pdbx_strand_id
1 'polypeptide(L)'
;MIPSATRAATLNQLKTWRSSGAFSITQHLGEPNQTAQIAHFVWDQFGSKQYEINISSALGLYQLQILKRLGSITLWKNTTIATTATTPEGLMQNAVGWSLPISNLYFWIRGIPAPGKSIATYDQFGHLKTLKQQGWDL
;
A
#
# COMPACT_ATOMS: atom_id res chain seq x y z
N MET A 1 17.03 25.34 -3.21
CA MET A 1 15.74 24.76 -3.66
C MET A 1 16.06 23.47 -4.42
N ILE A 2 15.51 22.32 -4.01
CA ILE A 2 15.72 21.06 -4.77
C ILE A 2 14.50 20.91 -5.70
N PRO A 3 14.68 20.84 -7.02
CA PRO A 3 13.58 20.59 -7.94
C PRO A 3 12.89 19.25 -7.60
N SER A 4 11.56 19.22 -7.58
CA SER A 4 10.79 18.01 -7.26
C SER A 4 11.14 16.83 -8.18
N ALA A 5 11.45 17.11 -9.45
CA ALA A 5 11.92 16.11 -10.42
C ALA A 5 13.23 15.43 -9.98
N THR A 6 14.18 16.18 -9.43
CA THR A 6 15.47 15.64 -8.95
C THR A 6 15.24 14.73 -7.74
N ARG A 7 14.41 15.14 -6.79
CA ARG A 7 14.10 14.33 -5.61
C ARG A 7 13.33 13.06 -5.98
N ALA A 8 12.33 13.15 -6.85
CA ALA A 8 11.56 11.99 -7.30
C ALA A 8 12.45 10.96 -8.02
N ALA A 9 13.44 11.40 -8.79
CA ALA A 9 14.43 10.52 -9.40
C ALA A 9 15.28 9.79 -8.35
N THR A 10 15.74 10.49 -7.30
CA THR A 10 16.47 9.86 -6.18
C THR A 10 15.61 8.85 -5.43
N LEU A 11 14.36 9.19 -5.11
CA LEU A 11 13.44 8.29 -4.40
C LEU A 11 13.06 7.05 -5.20
N ASN A 12 13.01 7.15 -6.54
CA ASN A 12 12.83 6.00 -7.42
C ASN A 12 14.01 5.00 -7.36
N GLN A 13 15.20 5.46 -6.98
CA GLN A 13 16.36 4.58 -6.78
C GLN A 13 16.32 3.85 -5.44
N LEU A 14 15.50 4.31 -4.48
CA LEU A 14 15.27 3.60 -3.22
C LEU A 14 14.39 2.36 -3.47
N LYS A 15 15.07 1.26 -3.78
CA LYS A 15 14.44 -0.02 -4.12
C LYS A 15 14.33 -0.97 -2.92
N THR A 16 15.15 -0.79 -1.89
CA THR A 16 15.10 -1.60 -0.67
C THR A 16 14.84 -0.68 0.50
N TRP A 17 13.79 -0.96 1.26
CA TRP A 17 13.35 -0.13 2.37
C TRP A 17 12.41 -0.91 3.28
N ARG A 18 12.25 -0.43 4.51
CA ARG A 18 11.24 -0.91 5.45
C ARG A 18 10.36 0.24 5.88
N SER A 19 9.07 -0.01 6.00
CA SER A 19 8.11 0.93 6.57
C SER A 19 7.16 0.20 7.50
N SER A 20 6.65 0.90 8.51
CA SER A 20 5.67 0.35 9.44
C SER A 20 4.78 1.47 9.94
N GLY A 21 3.55 1.13 10.27
CA GLY A 21 2.59 2.10 10.81
C GLY A 21 1.25 1.47 11.09
N ALA A 22 0.23 2.31 11.13
CA ALA A 22 -1.16 1.91 11.21
C ALA A 22 -1.97 2.64 10.14
N PHE A 23 -3.05 2.01 9.71
CA PHE A 23 -4.05 2.63 8.85
C PHE A 23 -5.44 2.28 9.36
N SER A 24 -6.44 3.06 8.91
CA SER A 24 -7.84 2.80 9.17
C SER A 24 -8.61 2.65 7.86
N ILE A 25 -9.52 1.69 7.80
CA ILE A 25 -10.41 1.46 6.65
C ILE A 25 -11.84 1.54 7.14
N THR A 26 -12.65 2.34 6.45
CA THR A 26 -14.10 2.38 6.63
C THR A 26 -14.74 1.86 5.36
N GLN A 27 -15.54 0.79 5.47
CA GLN A 27 -16.27 0.24 4.34
C GLN A 27 -17.71 0.74 4.37
N HIS A 28 -18.13 1.42 3.31
CA HIS A 28 -19.51 1.85 3.13
C HIS A 28 -20.35 0.69 2.58
N LEU A 29 -20.71 -0.27 3.45
CA LEU A 29 -21.52 -1.45 3.09
C LEU A 29 -23.04 -1.21 3.21
N GLY A 30 -23.50 0.05 3.17
CA GLY A 30 -24.92 0.39 3.28
C GLY A 30 -25.49 0.31 4.71
N GLU A 31 -24.65 0.06 5.72
CA GLU A 31 -25.06 0.04 7.13
C GLU A 31 -24.98 1.43 7.79
N PRO A 32 -25.90 1.77 8.71
CA PRO A 32 -25.98 3.08 9.36
C PRO A 32 -24.87 3.34 10.38
N ASN A 33 -24.25 2.30 10.95
CA ASN A 33 -23.11 2.40 11.87
C ASN A 33 -21.90 1.70 11.26
N GLN A 34 -21.05 2.47 10.59
CA GLN A 34 -19.82 1.95 9.99
C GLN A 34 -18.68 2.04 10.99
N THR A 35 -18.17 0.89 11.40
CA THR A 35 -17.02 0.83 12.30
C THR A 35 -15.74 0.84 11.48
N ALA A 36 -14.93 1.86 11.67
CA ALA A 36 -13.60 1.92 11.07
C ALA A 36 -12.72 0.80 11.63
N GLN A 37 -12.12 0.00 10.76
CA GLN A 37 -11.18 -1.04 11.15
C GLN A 37 -9.78 -0.45 11.18
N ILE A 38 -9.08 -0.57 12.31
CA ILE A 38 -7.68 -0.17 12.44
C ILE A 38 -6.79 -1.39 12.30
N ALA A 39 -5.74 -1.28 11.49
CA ALA A 39 -4.74 -2.32 11.31
C ALA A 39 -3.33 -1.73 11.33
N HIS A 40 -2.41 -2.50 11.90
CA HIS A 40 -0.99 -2.23 11.83
C HIS A 40 -0.39 -2.90 10.61
N PHE A 41 0.65 -2.31 10.04
CA PHE A 41 1.40 -2.93 8.97
C PHE A 41 2.91 -2.85 9.20
N VAL A 42 3.61 -3.82 8.65
CA VAL A 42 5.05 -3.81 8.43
C VAL A 42 5.28 -4.22 6.98
N TRP A 43 6.00 -3.39 6.23
CA TRP A 43 6.35 -3.61 4.85
C TRP A 43 7.87 -3.66 4.73
N ASP A 44 8.40 -4.81 4.32
CA ASP A 44 9.79 -4.99 3.92
C ASP A 44 9.86 -5.10 2.38
N GLN A 45 10.45 -4.10 1.73
CA GLN A 45 10.63 -4.06 0.29
C GLN A 45 12.05 -4.52 -0.07
N PHE A 46 12.15 -5.47 -1.00
CA PHE A 46 13.42 -6.00 -1.50
C PHE A 46 13.53 -5.77 -3.01
N GLY A 47 14.24 -4.72 -3.41
CA GLY A 47 14.30 -4.32 -4.81
C GLY A 47 12.95 -3.81 -5.35
N SER A 48 12.80 -3.71 -6.67
CA SER A 48 11.57 -3.17 -7.28
C SER A 48 10.44 -4.18 -7.47
N LYS A 49 10.70 -5.47 -7.24
CA LYS A 49 9.77 -6.56 -7.61
C LYS A 49 9.41 -7.51 -6.49
N GLN A 50 10.06 -7.42 -5.33
CA GLN A 50 9.84 -8.32 -4.22
C GLN A 50 9.52 -7.55 -2.94
N TYR A 51 8.60 -8.07 -2.16
CA TYR A 51 8.23 -7.49 -0.89
C TYR A 51 7.55 -8.52 -0.01
N GLU A 52 7.51 -8.20 1.28
CA GLU A 52 6.69 -8.85 2.28
C GLU A 52 5.90 -7.77 3.04
N ILE A 53 4.58 -7.93 3.11
CA ILE A 53 3.71 -7.03 3.86
C ILE A 53 2.95 -7.86 4.88
N ASN A 54 3.17 -7.55 6.15
CA ASN A 54 2.45 -8.12 7.26
C ASN A 54 1.43 -7.10 7.76
N ILE A 55 0.15 -7.47 7.85
CA ILE A 55 -0.94 -6.62 8.33
C ILE A 55 -1.63 -7.34 9.48
N SER A 56 -1.82 -6.68 10.61
CA SER A 56 -2.56 -7.23 11.75
C SER A 56 -3.67 -6.28 12.17
N SER A 57 -4.90 -6.81 12.30
CA SER A 57 -6.00 -6.03 12.87
C SER A 57 -5.74 -5.74 14.34
N ALA A 58 -6.06 -4.55 14.82
CA ALA A 58 -5.85 -4.16 16.23
C ALA A 58 -6.59 -5.07 17.22
N LEU A 59 -7.71 -5.66 16.79
CA LEU A 59 -8.54 -6.57 17.59
C LEU A 59 -8.16 -8.06 17.45
N GLY A 60 -7.09 -8.38 16.72
CA GLY A 60 -6.65 -9.77 16.52
C GLY A 60 -7.59 -10.64 15.68
N LEU A 61 -8.56 -10.05 14.98
CA LEU A 61 -9.54 -10.75 14.14
C LEU A 61 -8.89 -11.42 12.92
N TYR A 62 -7.85 -10.80 12.37
CA TYR A 62 -7.07 -11.37 11.28
C TYR A 62 -5.62 -10.88 11.27
N GLN A 63 -4.77 -11.70 10.68
CA GLN A 63 -3.42 -11.40 10.24
C GLN A 63 -3.30 -11.72 8.76
N LEU A 64 -2.72 -10.81 7.98
CA LEU A 64 -2.42 -11.02 6.57
C LEU A 64 -0.91 -10.99 6.38
N GLN A 65 -0.40 -11.94 5.59
CA GLN A 65 0.96 -11.90 5.06
C GLN A 65 0.86 -11.91 3.55
N ILE A 66 1.38 -10.87 2.89
CA ILE A 66 1.42 -10.75 1.44
C ILE A 66 2.87 -10.83 1.01
N LEU A 67 3.23 -11.87 0.28
CA LEU A 67 4.58 -12.11 -0.20
C LEU A 67 4.59 -12.04 -1.73
N LYS A 68 5.45 -11.19 -2.28
CA LYS A 68 5.75 -11.18 -3.71
C LYS A 68 7.18 -11.65 -3.94
N ARG A 69 7.35 -12.81 -4.59
CA ARG A 69 8.66 -13.38 -4.95
C ARG A 69 8.59 -14.08 -6.30
N LEU A 70 9.65 -13.96 -7.10
CA LEU A 70 9.84 -14.72 -8.35
C LEU A 70 8.66 -14.65 -9.34
N GLY A 71 7.94 -13.53 -9.36
CA GLY A 71 6.77 -13.33 -10.24
C GLY A 71 5.44 -13.82 -9.67
N SER A 72 5.46 -14.53 -8.54
CA SER A 72 4.26 -14.99 -7.83
C SER A 72 3.93 -14.07 -6.66
N ILE A 73 2.63 -13.98 -6.36
CA ILE A 73 2.11 -13.27 -5.20
C ILE A 73 1.30 -14.27 -4.39
N THR A 74 1.62 -14.40 -3.11
CA THR A 74 0.91 -15.27 -2.19
C THR A 74 0.39 -14.42 -1.05
N LEU A 75 -0.87 -14.66 -0.67
CA LEU A 75 -1.47 -14.05 0.51
C LEU A 75 -1.87 -15.16 1.47
N TRP A 76 -1.45 -15.05 2.73
CA TRP A 76 -1.97 -15.84 3.83
C TRP A 76 -2.88 -14.98 4.68
N LYS A 77 -4.03 -15.52 5.07
CA LYS A 77 -4.88 -14.99 6.14
C LYS A 77 -4.83 -15.96 7.31
N ASN A 78 -4.25 -15.52 8.41
CA ASN A 78 -3.89 -16.35 9.56
C ASN A 78 -2.99 -17.51 9.12
N THR A 79 -3.58 -18.68 8.85
CA THR A 79 -2.87 -19.89 8.38
C THR A 79 -3.37 -20.40 7.03
N THR A 80 -4.38 -19.76 6.44
CA THR A 80 -4.99 -20.18 5.17
C THR A 80 -4.46 -19.34 4.01
N ILE A 81 -4.04 -20.01 2.94
CA ILE A 81 -3.60 -19.37 1.70
C ILE A 81 -4.80 -18.92 0.86
N ALA A 82 -4.78 -17.67 0.39
CA ALA A 82 -5.69 -17.18 -0.63
C ALA A 82 -5.10 -17.47 -2.00
N THR A 83 -5.85 -18.16 -2.87
CA THR A 83 -5.33 -18.72 -4.14
C THR A 83 -5.98 -18.17 -5.39
N THR A 84 -7.02 -17.33 -5.26
CA THR A 84 -7.97 -17.06 -6.35
C THR A 84 -7.71 -15.75 -7.11
N ALA A 85 -6.55 -15.12 -6.98
CA ALA A 85 -6.22 -13.89 -7.70
C ALA A 85 -4.73 -13.76 -8.07
N THR A 86 -4.45 -13.02 -9.14
CA THR A 86 -3.10 -12.76 -9.66
C THR A 86 -2.51 -11.43 -9.17
N THR A 87 -3.32 -10.60 -8.51
CA THR A 87 -2.93 -9.30 -7.96
C THR A 87 -3.05 -9.30 -6.43
N PRO A 88 -2.21 -8.54 -5.71
CA PRO A 88 -2.33 -8.44 -4.26
C PRO A 88 -3.68 -7.82 -3.86
N GLU A 89 -4.19 -6.85 -4.64
CA GLU A 89 -5.49 -6.24 -4.42
C GLU A 89 -6.62 -7.27 -4.49
N GLY A 90 -6.62 -8.15 -5.50
CA GLY A 90 -7.62 -9.21 -5.64
C GLY A 90 -7.53 -10.26 -4.54
N LEU A 91 -6.31 -10.62 -4.13
CA LEU A 91 -6.11 -11.55 -3.02
C LEU A 91 -6.66 -10.98 -1.70
N MET A 92 -6.44 -9.68 -1.44
CA MET A 92 -6.97 -9.01 -0.26
C MET A 92 -8.50 -8.96 -0.28
N GLN A 93 -9.08 -8.59 -1.42
CA GLN A 93 -10.53 -8.54 -1.59
C GLN A 93 -11.17 -9.90 -1.26
N ASN A 94 -10.58 -11.00 -1.72
CA ASN A 94 -11.08 -12.35 -1.44
C ASN A 94 -10.85 -12.79 0.01
N ALA A 95 -9.76 -12.36 0.64
CA ALA A 95 -9.41 -12.76 2.00
C ALA A 95 -10.18 -11.99 3.08
N VAL A 96 -10.35 -10.67 2.92
CA VAL A 96 -10.89 -9.77 3.96
C VAL A 96 -12.00 -8.84 3.48
N GLY A 97 -12.40 -8.89 2.21
CA GLY A 97 -13.52 -8.10 1.68
C GLY A 97 -13.19 -6.64 1.37
N TRP A 98 -11.95 -6.21 1.59
CA TRP A 98 -11.41 -4.92 1.17
C TRP A 98 -10.04 -5.10 0.54
N SER A 99 -9.62 -4.10 -0.23
CA SER A 99 -8.28 -4.07 -0.83
C SER A 99 -7.66 -2.69 -0.68
N LEU A 100 -6.35 -2.67 -0.49
CA LEU A 100 -5.52 -1.47 -0.61
C LEU A 100 -4.80 -1.51 -1.94
N PRO A 101 -4.57 -0.37 -2.63
CA PRO A 101 -3.87 -0.34 -3.90
C PRO A 101 -2.35 -0.49 -3.66
N ILE A 102 -1.92 -1.68 -3.22
CA ILE A 102 -0.53 -2.00 -2.88
C ILE A 102 0.42 -1.59 -4.00
N SER A 103 0.01 -1.80 -5.25
CA SER A 103 0.80 -1.44 -6.44
C SER A 103 1.09 0.08 -6.52
N ASN A 104 0.15 0.93 -6.08
CA ASN A 104 0.36 2.38 -6.04
C ASN A 104 1.01 2.84 -4.73
N LEU A 105 0.63 2.23 -3.60
CA LEU A 105 1.21 2.51 -2.29
C LEU A 105 2.72 2.33 -2.28
N TYR A 106 3.25 1.39 -3.07
CA TYR A 106 4.68 1.25 -3.32
C TYR A 106 5.37 2.57 -3.73
N PHE A 107 4.69 3.44 -4.48
CA PHE A 107 5.18 4.76 -4.86
C PHE A 107 4.85 5.80 -3.80
N TRP A 108 3.59 5.84 -3.36
CA TRP A 108 3.10 6.87 -2.45
C TRP A 108 3.79 6.88 -1.10
N ILE A 109 4.14 5.71 -0.55
CA ILE A 109 4.86 5.60 0.73
C ILE A 109 6.26 6.22 0.69
N ARG A 110 6.85 6.36 -0.50
CA ARG A 110 8.11 7.05 -0.74
C ARG A 110 7.93 8.53 -1.08
N GLY A 111 6.69 9.01 -1.15
CA GLY A 111 6.38 10.40 -1.52
C GLY A 111 6.53 10.69 -3.01
N ILE A 112 6.30 9.68 -3.87
CA ILE A 112 6.30 9.85 -5.32
C ILE A 112 4.98 9.38 -5.94
N PRO A 113 4.48 10.03 -7.00
CA PRO A 113 3.33 9.54 -7.74
C PRO A 113 3.62 8.18 -8.40
N ALA A 114 2.62 7.32 -8.47
CA ALA A 114 2.68 6.11 -9.28
C ALA A 114 2.67 6.45 -10.78
N PRO A 115 3.02 5.52 -11.68
CA PRO A 115 2.87 5.72 -13.11
C PRO A 115 1.44 6.07 -13.52
N GLY A 116 1.29 6.95 -14.51
CA GLY A 116 0.00 7.39 -15.03
C GLY A 116 -0.36 8.83 -14.64
N LYS A 117 -1.61 9.22 -14.90
CA LYS A 117 -2.10 10.59 -14.62
C LYS A 117 -2.13 10.83 -13.10
N SER A 118 -1.57 11.96 -12.68
CA SER A 118 -1.58 12.42 -11.29
C SER A 118 -1.61 13.95 -11.22
N ILE A 119 -2.14 14.48 -10.12
CA ILE A 119 -2.06 15.90 -9.76
C ILE A 119 -1.33 15.95 -8.42
N ALA A 120 -0.09 16.45 -8.43
CA ALA A 120 0.77 16.49 -7.25
C ALA A 120 1.23 17.92 -6.95
N THR A 121 1.24 18.31 -5.68
CA THR A 121 1.89 19.55 -5.23
C THR A 121 3.08 19.23 -4.36
N TYR A 122 4.09 20.11 -4.38
CA TYR A 122 5.34 19.92 -3.66
C TYR A 122 5.69 21.16 -2.84
N ASP A 123 6.40 20.96 -1.73
CA ASP A 123 6.98 22.06 -0.96
C ASP A 123 8.26 22.60 -1.62
N GLN A 124 8.85 23.65 -1.01
CA GLN A 124 10.10 24.27 -1.48
C GLN A 124 11.34 23.34 -1.46
N PHE A 125 11.24 22.19 -0.80
CA PHE A 125 12.27 21.16 -0.72
C PHE A 125 11.98 19.95 -1.64
N GLY A 126 10.89 20.02 -2.41
CA GLY A 126 10.46 18.96 -3.32
C GLY A 126 9.75 17.80 -2.63
N HIS A 127 9.31 17.93 -1.38
CA HIS A 127 8.48 16.92 -0.71
C HIS A 127 7.06 16.96 -1.24
N LEU A 128 6.47 15.79 -1.47
CA LEU A 128 5.07 15.66 -1.85
C LEU A 128 4.18 16.20 -0.72
N LYS A 129 3.35 17.19 -1.04
CA LYS A 129 2.40 17.83 -0.10
C LYS A 129 0.98 17.32 -0.30
N THR A 130 0.57 17.17 -1.55
CA THR A 130 -0.73 16.59 -1.91
C THR A 130 -0.59 15.72 -3.15
N LEU A 131 -1.39 14.67 -3.28
CA LEU A 131 -1.46 13.82 -4.47
C LEU A 131 -2.88 13.37 -4.74
N LYS A 132 -3.40 13.68 -5.93
CA LYS A 132 -4.61 13.08 -6.47
C LYS A 132 -4.24 12.09 -7.57
N GLN A 133 -4.56 10.82 -7.38
CA GLN A 133 -4.22 9.79 -8.36
C GLN A 133 -5.14 8.56 -8.25
N GLN A 134 -5.70 8.12 -9.38
CA GLN A 134 -6.55 6.92 -9.47
C GLN A 134 -7.69 6.88 -8.44
N GLY A 135 -8.31 8.03 -8.17
CA GLY A 135 -9.41 8.16 -7.20
C GLY A 135 -8.98 8.31 -5.74
N TRP A 136 -7.67 8.33 -5.47
CA TRP A 136 -7.12 8.60 -4.14
C TRP A 136 -6.72 10.06 -4.01
N ASP A 137 -7.04 10.64 -2.85
CA ASP A 137 -6.59 11.95 -2.39
C ASP A 137 -5.67 11.73 -1.17
N LEU A 138 -4.41 12.15 -1.30
CA LEU A 138 -3.34 12.07 -0.30
C LEU A 138 -2.80 13.45 0.04
#